data_AF-A0A9C8A9Q3-F1
#
_entry.id   AF-A0A9C8A9Q3-F1
#
_cell.length_a   1.000
_cell.length_b   1.000
_cell.length_c   1.000
_cell.angle_alpha   90.00
_cell.angle_beta   90.00
_cell.angle_gamma   90.00
#
_symmetry.space_group_name_H-M   'P 1'
#
loop_
_entity.id
_entity.type
_entity.pdbx_description
1 polymer ?
#
loop_
_entity_poly.entity_id
_entity_poly.type
_entity_poly.pdbx_seq_one_letter_code
_entity_poly.pdbx_strand_id
1 'polypeptide(L)' 'MAKDEIIFQTIGMIHSPHQELTGMPIQPASAAGVKGTVVVDPAFEEGLKDLDGFSHVILVYYFHQAKLADLLVKP' A
#
# COMPACT_ATOMS: atom_id res chain seq x y z
N MET A 1 16.88 -25.36 5.59
CA MET A 1 17.43 -24.42 4.59
C MET A 1 17.49 -23.07 5.27
N ALA A 2 18.62 -22.36 5.19
CA ALA A 2 18.69 -21.01 5.74
C ALA A 2 17.60 -20.17 5.07
N LYS A 3 16.86 -19.42 5.88
CA LYS A 3 15.77 -18.57 5.39
C LYS A 3 16.43 -17.32 4.83
N ASP A 4 16.38 -17.12 3.51
CA ASP A 4 16.83 -15.86 2.93
C ASP A 4 15.85 -14.77 3.36
N GLU A 5 16.32 -13.85 4.20
CA GLU A 5 15.53 -12.72 4.67
C GLU A 5 15.58 -11.59 3.65
N ILE A 6 14.42 -11.03 3.32
CA ILE A 6 14.30 -9.86 2.47
C ILE A 6 13.91 -8.68 3.37
N ILE A 7 14.81 -7.72 3.48
CA ILE A 7 14.59 -6.47 4.20
C ILE A 7 14.30 -5.38 3.17
N PHE A 8 13.27 -4.57 3.40
CA PHE A 8 12.95 -3.43 2.57
C PHE A 8 12.81 -2.17 3.43
N GLN A 9 13.11 -1.02 2.81
CA GLN A 9 12.90 0.29 3.39
C GLN A 9 11.64 0.91 2.77
N THR A 10 10.77 1.48 3.60
CA THR A 10 9.63 2.25 3.11
C THR A 10 10.10 3.54 2.44
N ILE A 11 9.41 3.96 1.38
CA ILE A 11 9.74 5.19 0.63
C ILE A 11 8.72 6.32 0.84
N GLY A 12 7.79 6.13 1.78
CA GLY A 12 6.69 7.05 2.00
C GLY A 12 5.53 6.43 2.79
N MET A 13 4.41 7.15 2.81
CA MET A 13 3.21 6.83 3.59
C MET A 13 1.94 6.98 2.75
N ILE A 14 0.97 6.10 2.98
CA ILE A 14 -0.37 6.18 2.36
C ILE A 14 -1.35 6.74 3.39
N HIS A 15 -2.02 7.83 3.04
CA HIS A 15 -3.11 8.42 3.80
C HIS A 15 -4.44 8.10 3.14
N SER A 16 -5.38 7.56 3.92
CA SER A 16 -6.74 7.30 3.48
C SER A 16 -7.75 7.74 4.56
N PRO A 17 -9.04 7.88 4.21
CA PRO A 17 -10.09 8.14 5.20
C PRO A 17 -10.34 6.98 6.16
N HIS A 18 -9.81 5.79 5.87
CA HIS A 18 -9.95 4.61 6.71
C HIS A 18 -8.85 4.59 7.78
N GLN A 19 -9.22 4.94 9.01
CA GLN A 19 -8.31 4.93 10.17
C GLN A 19 -8.36 3.61 10.93
N GLU A 20 -9.45 2.85 10.77
CA GLU A 20 -9.70 1.59 11.46
C GLU A 20 -9.96 0.49 10.44
N LEU A 21 -9.64 -0.76 10.81
CA LEU A 21 -9.97 -1.93 9.98
C LEU A 21 -11.49 -2.11 9.84
N THR A 22 -12.25 -1.74 10.87
CA THR A 22 -13.71 -1.81 10.86
C THR A 22 -14.27 -0.82 9.84
N GLY A 23 -15.01 -1.32 8.85
CA GLY A 23 -15.62 -0.51 7.80
C GLY A 23 -14.68 -0.13 6.66
N MET A 24 -13.43 -0.61 6.65
CA MET A 24 -12.56 -0.54 5.49
C MET A 24 -13.11 -1.45 4.37
N PRO A 25 -13.17 -0.99 3.11
CA PRO A 25 -13.58 -1.81 1.99
C PRO A 25 -12.68 -3.05 1.83
N ILE A 26 -13.31 -4.22 1.67
CA ILE A 26 -12.58 -5.48 1.41
C ILE A 26 -11.86 -5.42 0.06
N GLN A 27 -12.44 -4.71 -0.92
CA GLN A 27 -11.87 -4.53 -2.24
C GLN A 27 -11.89 -3.07 -2.69
N PRO A 28 -10.88 -2.61 -3.45
CA PRO A 28 -10.82 -1.25 -3.98
C PRO A 28 -12.03 -0.85 -4.83
N ALA A 29 -12.66 -1.81 -5.53
CA ALA A 29 -13.86 -1.54 -6.33
C ALA A 29 -15.01 -0.97 -5.49
N SER A 30 -15.11 -1.37 -4.22
CA SER A 30 -16.11 -0.86 -3.27
C SER A 30 -15.73 0.51 -2.68
N ALA A 31 -14.53 1.02 -2.98
CA ALA A 31 -14.04 2.33 -2.56
C ALA A 31 -14.17 3.39 -3.68
N ALA A 32 -14.98 3.14 -4.72
CA ALA A 32 -15.20 4.10 -5.79
C ALA A 32 -15.62 5.47 -5.25
N GLY A 33 -14.87 6.52 -5.60
CA GLY A 33 -15.08 7.89 -5.12
C GLY A 33 -14.33 8.24 -3.82
N VAL A 34 -13.73 7.27 -3.13
CA VAL A 34 -12.85 7.52 -1.98
C VAL A 34 -11.48 7.98 -2.49
N LYS A 35 -11.02 9.13 -2.00
CA LYS A 35 -9.69 9.65 -2.32
C LYS A 35 -8.68 9.25 -1.25
N GLY A 36 -7.47 8.90 -1.68
CA GLY A 36 -6.30 8.73 -0.83
C GLY A 36 -5.12 9.54 -1.35
N THR A 37 -4.12 9.73 -0.52
CA THR A 37 -2.89 10.47 -0.84
C THR A 37 -1.68 9.61 -0.51
N VAL A 38 -0.73 9.51 -1.43
CA VAL A 38 0.58 8.91 -1.16
C VAL A 38 1.58 10.04 -1.00
N VAL A 39 2.26 10.08 0.15
CA VAL A 39 3.35 11.02 0.43
C VAL A 39 4.65 10.25 0.30
N VAL A 40 5.47 10.61 -0.68
CA VAL A 40 6.79 9.99 -0.93
C VAL A 40 7.85 10.82 -0.23
N ASP A 41 8.83 10.16 0.40
CA ASP A 41 9.89 10.87 1.11
C ASP A 41 10.74 11.70 0.13
N PRO A 42 11.21 12.91 0.52
CA PRO A 42 11.95 13.79 -0.39
C PRO A 42 13.18 13.15 -1.05
N ALA A 43 13.80 12.17 -0.38
CA ALA A 43 14.95 11.44 -0.92
C ALA A 43 14.63 10.65 -2.21
N PHE A 44 13.36 10.41 -2.51
CA PHE A 44 12.90 9.65 -3.68
C PHE A 44 12.10 10.50 -4.69
N GLU A 45 12.06 11.83 -4.52
CA GLU A 45 11.27 12.75 -5.36
C GLU A 45 11.61 12.62 -6.85
N GLU A 46 12.90 12.53 -7.19
CA GLU A 46 13.35 12.38 -8.58
C GLU A 46 12.78 11.12 -9.26
N GLY A 47 12.47 10.08 -8.48
CA GLY A 47 11.86 8.85 -8.99
C GLY A 47 10.41 9.00 -9.44
N LEU A 48 9.76 10.14 -9.15
CA LEU A 48 8.39 10.43 -9.57
C LEU A 48 8.31 11.18 -10.90
N LYS A 49 9.45 11.44 -11.54
CA LYS A 49 9.50 12.11 -12.84
C LYS A 49 8.62 11.38 -13.86
N ASP A 50 7.89 12.17 -14.66
CA ASP A 50 7.00 11.72 -15.75
C ASP A 50 5.76 10.92 -15.29
N LEU A 51 5.48 10.83 -13.98
CA LEU A 51 4.31 10.11 -13.46
C LEU A 51 2.97 10.75 -13.89
N ASP A 52 2.97 12.04 -14.18
CA ASP A 52 1.83 12.81 -14.67
C ASP A 52 1.37 12.39 -16.08
N GLY A 53 2.21 11.66 -16.83
CA GLY A 53 1.86 11.06 -18.12
C GLY A 53 0.98 9.81 -18.03
N PHE A 54 0.78 9.26 -16.82
CA PHE A 54 0.02 8.02 -16.61
C PHE A 54 -1.36 8.30 -16.00
N SER A 55 -2.35 7.52 -16.39
CA SER A 55 -3.69 7.58 -15.78
C SER A 55 -3.79 6.79 -14.47
N HIS A 56 -2.91 5.80 -14.27
CA HIS A 56 -2.95 4.88 -13.13
C HIS A 56 -1.53 4.49 -12.71
N VAL A 57 -1.40 4.13 -11.43
CA VAL A 57 -0.17 3.61 -10.83
C VAL A 57 -0.49 2.34 -10.03
N ILE A 58 0.50 1.47 -9.88
CA ILE A 58 0.42 0.33 -8.95
C ILE A 58 1.16 0.70 -7.69
N LEU A 59 0.50 0.58 -6.54
CA LEU A 59 1.11 0.74 -5.23
C LEU A 59 1.43 -0.64 -4.65
N VAL A 60 2.71 -0.87 -4.35
CA VAL A 60 3.15 -1.99 -3.52
C VAL A 60 3.40 -1.43 -2.13
N TYR A 61 2.62 -1.89 -1.15
CA TYR A 61 2.67 -1.34 0.21
C TYR A 61 2.63 -2.46 1.24
N TYR A 62 3.16 -2.13 2.42
CA TYR A 62 3.23 -3.05 3.53
C TYR A 62 1.94 -2.96 4.37
N PHE A 63 1.22 -4.08 4.50
CA PHE A 63 0.11 -4.19 5.45
C PHE A 63 0.64 -4.24 6.89
N HIS A 64 1.03 -3.09 7.41
CA HIS A 64 1.71 -2.95 8.71
C HIS A 64 0.93 -3.47 9.92
N GLN A 65 -0.39 -3.62 9.81
CA GLN A 65 -1.25 -4.22 10.85
C GLN A 65 -1.66 -5.68 10.54
N ALA A 66 -1.18 -6.27 9.44
CA ALA A 66 -1.47 -7.66 9.12
C ALA A 66 -0.82 -8.58 10.17
N LYS A 67 -1.60 -9.57 10.61
CA LYS A 67 -1.11 -10.66 11.45
C LYS A 67 -0.59 -11.79 10.56
N LEU A 68 0.11 -12.74 11.17
CA LEU A 68 0.45 -14.01 10.51
C LEU A 68 -0.83 -14.61 9.91
N ALA A 69 -0.80 -14.85 8.61
CA ALA A 69 -1.89 -15.48 7.90
C ALA A 69 -1.76 -17.00 8.00
N ASP A 70 -2.90 -17.68 8.17
CA ASP A 70 -2.96 -19.13 8.02
C ASP A 70 -2.77 -19.49 6.54
N LEU A 71 -2.09 -20.62 6.28
CA LEU A 71 -1.94 -21.13 4.92
C LEU A 71 -3.26 -21.62 4.32
N LEU A 72 -4.24 -21.94 5.18
CA LEU A 72 -5.59 -22.35 4.80
C LEU A 72 -6.60 -21.42 5.46
N VAL A 73 -7.30 -20.63 4.65
CA VAL A 73 -8.34 -19.70 5.08
C VAL A 73 -9.64 -19.98 4.32
N LYS A 74 -10.78 -19.55 4.88
CA LYS A 74 -12.03 -19.46 4.13
C LYS A 74 -12.11 -18.05 3.52
N PRO A 75 -12.29 -17.92 2.19
CA PRO A 75 -12.50 -16.63 1.55
C PRO A 75 -13.68 -15.86 2.13
#